data_AF-A0A6A5A7I3-F1
#
_entry.id   AF-A0A6A5A7I3-F1
#
_cell.length_a   1.000
_cell.length_b   1.000
_cell.length_c   1.000
_cell.angle_alpha   90.00
_cell.angle_beta   90.00
_cell.angle_gamma   90.00
#
_symmetry.space_group_name_H-M   'P 1'
#
loop_
_entity.id
_entity.type
_entity.pdbx_description
1 polymer ?
#
loop_
_entity_poly.entity_id
_entity_poly.type
_entity_poly.pdbx_seq_one_letter_code
_entity_poly.pdbx_strand_id
1 'polypeptide(L)'
;AGGWVVEEQELHMNKLHGMDLNDPLIEQKANRVVQWMHIFRVNGELSVSRAIGDIDYKRPNECSTWFYPENHPRTAFTDSLVIVDPEFEEFEITPEIEFFVLACDGLWDTITSQEAVTHVREKLLQNLSMKDISYSLADLAIRSGSLDNVSVVVTLLQDRSSIT
;
A
#
# COMPACT_ATOMS: atom_id res chain seq x y z
N ALA A 1 20.24 15.20 -0.11
CA ALA A 1 20.80 14.06 0.65
C ALA A 1 22.04 13.45 -0.01
N GLY A 2 22.14 13.35 -1.35
CA GLY A 2 23.32 12.78 -2.00
C GLY A 2 23.26 11.27 -2.25
N GLY A 3 22.08 10.66 -2.10
CA GLY A 3 21.80 9.31 -2.59
C GLY A 3 21.19 9.30 -3.99
N TRP A 4 20.84 8.10 -4.47
CA TRP A 4 20.27 7.87 -5.79
C TRP A 4 18.96 7.08 -5.69
N VAL A 5 18.20 7.08 -6.78
CA VAL A 5 17.01 6.23 -6.92
C VAL A 5 17.26 5.30 -8.09
N VAL A 6 17.02 4.01 -7.87
CA VAL A 6 16.99 3.01 -8.94
C VAL A 6 15.53 2.81 -9.32
N GLU A 7 15.24 2.91 -10.60
CA GLU A 7 13.96 2.54 -11.18
C GLU A 7 14.07 1.13 -11.74
N GLU A 8 13.21 0.24 -11.25
CA GLU A 8 13.09 -1.14 -11.70
C GLU A 8 11.72 -1.35 -12.34
N GLN A 9 11.66 -2.16 -13.39
CA GLN A 9 10.40 -2.61 -13.95
C GLN A 9 10.16 -4.05 -13.53
N GLU A 10 9.10 -4.27 -12.75
CA GLU A 10 8.68 -5.60 -12.35
C GLU A 10 7.35 -5.94 -13.02
N LEU A 11 7.28 -7.10 -13.66
CA LEU A 11 6.01 -7.65 -14.13
C LEU A 11 5.43 -8.50 -13.01
N HIS A 12 4.27 -8.10 -12.50
CA HIS A 12 3.55 -8.81 -11.45
C HIS A 12 2.92 -10.15 -11.92
N MET A 13 3.60 -10.94 -12.75
CA MET A 13 3.14 -12.28 -13.16
C MET A 13 2.90 -13.19 -11.97
N ASN A 14 3.70 -13.06 -10.91
CA ASN A 14 3.56 -13.87 -9.71
C ASN A 14 2.19 -13.66 -9.03
N LYS A 15 1.59 -12.46 -9.16
CA LYS A 15 0.25 -12.18 -8.64
C LYS A 15 -0.80 -13.04 -9.34
N LEU A 16 -0.63 -13.35 -10.63
CA LEU A 16 -1.56 -14.19 -11.40
C LEU A 16 -1.68 -15.61 -10.80
N HIS A 17 -0.57 -16.19 -10.34
CA HIS A 17 -0.60 -17.52 -9.72
C HIS A 17 -1.35 -17.56 -8.39
N GLY A 18 -1.40 -16.42 -7.67
CA GLY A 18 -2.15 -16.29 -6.43
C GLY A 18 -3.63 -15.94 -6.62
N MET A 19 -4.06 -15.61 -7.84
CA MET A 19 -5.44 -15.21 -8.10
C MET A 19 -6.39 -16.40 -8.13
N ASP A 20 -7.55 -16.24 -7.50
CA ASP A 20 -8.66 -17.18 -7.62
C ASP A 20 -9.45 -16.92 -8.92
N LEU A 21 -8.92 -17.38 -10.05
CA LEU A 21 -9.52 -17.16 -11.37
C LEU A 21 -10.85 -17.93 -11.59
N ASN A 22 -11.31 -18.73 -10.62
CA ASN A 22 -12.65 -19.30 -10.66
C ASN A 22 -13.73 -18.29 -10.21
N ASP A 23 -13.34 -17.22 -9.52
CA ASP A 23 -14.22 -16.10 -9.20
C ASP A 23 -14.26 -15.14 -10.41
N PRO A 24 -15.44 -14.96 -11.07
CA PRO A 24 -15.56 -14.09 -12.23
C PRO A 24 -15.13 -12.64 -11.96
N LEU A 25 -15.30 -12.16 -10.72
CA LEU A 25 -14.85 -10.83 -10.32
C LEU A 25 -13.33 -10.72 -10.38
N ILE A 26 -12.62 -11.77 -9.95
CA ILE A 26 -11.16 -11.81 -9.90
C ILE A 26 -10.60 -12.02 -11.30
N GLU A 27 -11.22 -12.90 -12.10
CA GLU A 27 -10.86 -13.13 -13.49
C GLU A 27 -10.92 -11.81 -14.29
N GLN A 28 -12.00 -11.04 -14.15
CA GLN A 28 -12.13 -9.74 -14.81
C GLN A 28 -11.04 -8.74 -14.36
N LYS A 29 -10.60 -8.82 -13.11
CA LYS A 29 -9.55 -7.95 -12.54
C LYS A 29 -8.14 -8.37 -12.91
N ALA A 30 -7.91 -9.62 -13.29
CA ALA A 30 -6.57 -10.16 -13.52
C ALA A 30 -5.74 -9.31 -14.49
N ASN A 31 -6.33 -8.83 -15.58
CA ASN A 31 -5.64 -7.98 -16.56
C ASN A 31 -5.18 -6.63 -16.01
N ARG A 32 -5.87 -6.10 -14.98
CA ARG A 32 -5.52 -4.82 -14.36
C ARG A 32 -4.42 -5.00 -13.30
N VAL A 33 -4.44 -6.13 -12.60
CA VAL A 33 -3.47 -6.41 -11.53
C VAL A 33 -2.15 -6.96 -12.09
N VAL A 34 -2.21 -7.74 -13.17
CA VAL A 34 -1.02 -8.26 -13.87
C VAL A 34 -0.58 -7.25 -14.91
N GLN A 35 0.18 -6.26 -14.47
CA GLN A 35 0.76 -5.23 -15.32
C GLN A 35 2.23 -4.98 -14.97
N TRP A 36 2.94 -4.31 -15.88
CA TRP A 36 4.26 -3.77 -15.60
C TRP A 36 4.14 -2.65 -14.58
N MET A 37 4.91 -2.75 -13.51
CA MET A 37 4.98 -1.75 -12.47
C MET A 37 6.38 -1.17 -12.41
N HIS A 38 6.44 0.14 -12.19
CA HIS A 38 7.67 0.85 -11.93
C HIS A 38 7.88 0.91 -10.42
N ILE A 39 8.97 0.32 -9.94
CA ILE A 39 9.35 0.34 -8.54
C ILE A 39 10.54 1.26 -8.41
N PHE A 40 10.47 2.18 -7.44
CA PHE A 40 11.54 3.13 -7.16
C PHE A 40 12.16 2.77 -5.82
N ARG A 41 13.49 2.61 -5.80
CA ARG A 41 14.24 2.25 -4.60
C ARG A 41 15.29 3.28 -4.26
N VAL A 42 15.24 3.81 -3.03
CA VAL A 42 16.28 4.65 -2.44
C VAL A 42 17.55 3.82 -2.28
N ASN A 43 18.63 4.31 -2.89
CA ASN A 43 19.91 3.63 -3.03
C ASN A 43 19.82 2.20 -3.59
N GLY A 44 18.74 1.87 -4.31
CA GLY A 44 18.53 0.53 -4.90
C GLY A 44 17.98 -0.52 -3.94
N GLU A 45 17.70 -0.18 -2.69
CA GLU A 45 17.25 -1.15 -1.68
C GLU A 45 15.84 -0.85 -1.19
N LEU A 46 15.62 0.35 -0.62
CA LEU A 46 14.39 0.66 0.10
C LEU A 46 13.32 1.32 -0.79
N SER A 47 12.11 0.76 -0.86
CA SER A 47 11.02 1.25 -1.72
C SER A 47 10.15 2.35 -1.08
N VAL A 48 10.59 2.95 0.03
CA VAL A 48 9.87 4.04 0.72
C VAL A 48 10.80 5.23 0.98
N SER A 49 10.24 6.43 0.99
CA SER A 49 10.96 7.68 1.27
C SER A 49 10.74 8.23 2.68
N ARG A 50 9.74 7.69 3.39
CA ARG A 50 9.44 8.04 4.79
C ARG A 50 9.22 6.76 5.60
N ALA A 51 9.90 6.64 6.73
CA ALA A 51 9.75 5.50 7.63
C ALA A 51 10.25 5.81 9.05
N ILE A 52 9.63 5.18 10.04
CA ILE A 52 10.18 5.04 11.38
C ILE A 52 11.16 3.86 11.35
N GLY A 53 12.32 3.98 12.02
CA GLY A 53 13.40 2.98 11.89
C GLY A 53 14.47 3.39 10.88
N ASP A 54 15.02 2.43 10.13
CA ASP A 54 15.99 2.62 9.03
C ASP A 54 17.14 3.58 9.35
N ILE A 55 17.81 3.33 10.47
CA ILE A 55 18.85 4.24 10.98
C ILE A 55 19.98 4.47 9.97
N ASP A 56 20.31 3.47 9.16
CA ASP A 56 21.33 3.55 8.12
C ASP A 56 20.97 4.60 7.06
N TYR A 57 19.68 4.82 6.80
CA TYR A 57 19.19 5.83 5.87
C TYR A 57 19.05 7.21 6.50
N LYS A 58 19.05 7.29 7.84
CA LYS A 58 19.02 8.55 8.60
C LYS A 58 20.42 9.06 8.97
N ARG A 59 21.40 8.16 9.04
CA ARG A 59 22.81 8.45 9.28
C ARG A 59 23.70 7.75 8.25
N PRO A 60 23.51 8.06 6.95
CA PRO A 60 24.14 7.31 5.86
C PRO A 60 25.67 7.45 5.79
N ASN A 61 26.26 8.43 6.49
CA ASN A 61 27.72 8.54 6.61
C ASN A 61 28.33 7.71 7.75
N GLU A 62 27.51 7.22 8.69
CA GLU A 62 27.98 6.62 9.96
C GLU A 62 27.78 5.10 10.01
N CYS A 63 26.69 4.59 9.45
CA CYS A 63 26.20 3.24 9.78
C CYS A 63 26.34 2.19 8.67
N SER A 64 26.58 2.56 7.41
CA SER A 64 26.54 1.60 6.30
C SER A 64 27.62 1.84 5.23
N THR A 65 28.02 0.73 4.59
CA THR A 65 28.81 0.75 3.36
C THR A 65 27.87 0.65 2.18
N TRP A 66 27.89 1.64 1.30
CA TRP A 66 26.97 1.71 0.16
C TRP A 66 27.57 1.17 -1.12
N PHE A 67 26.76 0.45 -1.90
CA PHE A 67 27.10 0.02 -3.26
C PHE A 67 26.81 1.14 -4.25
N TYR A 68 27.77 2.04 -4.43
CA TYR A 68 27.62 3.18 -5.33
C TYR A 68 27.58 2.76 -6.81
N PRO A 69 26.66 3.33 -7.61
CA PRO A 69 26.70 3.23 -9.07
C PRO A 69 28.04 3.70 -9.65
N GLU A 70 28.44 3.16 -10.80
CA GLU A 70 29.73 3.50 -11.43
C GLU A 70 29.91 4.99 -11.70
N ASN A 71 28.83 5.69 -12.03
CA ASN A 71 28.80 7.12 -12.33
C ASN A 71 28.59 8.00 -11.07
N HIS A 72 28.48 7.42 -9.89
CA HIS A 72 28.25 8.19 -8.66
C HIS A 72 29.56 8.85 -8.19
N PRO A 73 29.56 10.13 -7.82
CA PRO A 73 30.79 10.85 -7.41
C PRO A 73 31.34 10.38 -6.05
N ARG A 74 30.63 9.47 -5.35
CA ARG A 74 30.98 8.92 -4.03
C ARG A 74 31.25 10.01 -2.98
N THR A 75 30.57 11.14 -3.12
CA THR A 75 30.57 12.22 -2.14
C THR A 75 29.80 11.80 -0.91
N ALA A 76 30.20 12.33 0.26
CA ALA A 76 29.47 12.14 1.50
C ALA A 76 28.02 12.63 1.37
N PHE A 77 27.12 11.97 2.08
CA PHE A 77 25.72 12.36 2.14
C PHE A 77 25.58 13.67 2.92
N THR A 78 24.69 14.54 2.46
CA THR A 78 24.47 15.86 3.07
C THR A 78 23.28 15.87 4.01
N ASP A 79 22.43 14.85 3.97
CA ASP A 79 21.17 14.77 4.72
C ASP A 79 20.68 13.31 4.79
N SER A 80 19.61 13.09 5.53
CA SER A 80 18.87 11.82 5.60
C SER A 80 18.30 11.45 4.23
N LEU A 81 18.36 10.16 3.89
CA LEU A 81 17.77 9.58 2.68
C LEU A 81 16.29 9.24 2.87
N VAL A 82 15.92 8.90 4.10
CA VAL A 82 14.56 8.57 4.52
C VAL A 82 14.23 9.42 5.74
N ILE A 83 13.09 10.12 5.68
CA ILE A 83 12.65 10.98 6.78
C ILE A 83 11.65 10.27 7.69
N VAL A 84 11.53 10.74 8.93
CA VAL A 84 10.55 10.20 9.90
C VAL A 84 9.29 11.07 9.98
N ASP A 85 9.33 12.26 9.39
CA ASP A 85 8.27 13.25 9.51
C ASP A 85 6.99 12.76 8.84
N PRO A 86 5.87 12.67 9.59
CA PRO A 86 4.59 12.28 9.02
C PRO A 86 4.00 13.43 8.20
N GLU A 87 3.09 13.08 7.30
CA GLU A 87 2.14 14.03 6.73
C GLU A 87 0.88 14.04 7.60
N PHE A 88 0.33 15.21 7.86
CA PHE A 88 -0.93 15.35 8.58
C PHE A 88 -1.89 16.19 7.75
N GLU A 89 -3.14 15.76 7.75
CA GLU A 89 -4.25 16.48 7.16
C GLU A 89 -5.44 16.39 8.12
N GLU A 90 -6.14 17.51 8.29
CA GLU A 90 -7.28 17.61 9.18
C GLU A 90 -8.56 17.77 8.35
N PHE A 91 -9.58 17.00 8.70
CA PHE A 91 -10.88 17.05 8.03
C PHE A 91 -11.99 17.12 9.06
N GLU A 92 -13.00 17.94 8.79
CA GLU A 92 -14.23 17.94 9.56
C GLU A 92 -15.07 16.71 9.18
N ILE A 93 -15.48 15.93 10.18
CA ILE A 93 -16.38 14.79 9.96
C ILE A 93 -17.78 15.36 9.73
N THR A 94 -18.21 15.36 8.47
CA THR A 94 -19.56 15.75 8.09
C THR A 94 -20.48 14.51 7.97
N PRO A 95 -21.81 14.67 8.01
CA PRO A 95 -22.75 13.55 7.87
C PRO A 95 -22.59 12.74 6.57
N GLU A 96 -22.00 13.32 5.53
CA GLU A 96 -21.73 12.67 4.25
C GLU A 96 -20.54 11.69 4.31
N ILE A 97 -19.70 11.78 5.35
CA ILE A 97 -18.55 10.89 5.54
C ILE A 97 -18.99 9.71 6.41
N GLU A 98 -19.33 8.60 5.75
CA GLU A 98 -19.96 7.42 6.37
C GLU A 98 -18.98 6.54 7.17
N PHE A 99 -17.79 6.28 6.61
CA PHE A 99 -16.78 5.38 7.15
C PHE A 99 -15.40 5.71 6.58
N PHE A 100 -14.34 5.13 7.16
CA PHE A 100 -13.02 5.13 6.54
C PHE A 100 -12.39 3.74 6.53
N VAL A 101 -11.46 3.56 5.58
CA VAL A 101 -10.66 2.33 5.41
C VAL A 101 -9.19 2.71 5.56
N LEU A 102 -8.48 2.02 6.45
CA LEU A 102 -7.03 2.10 6.59
C LEU A 102 -6.43 0.73 6.33
N ALA A 103 -5.44 0.65 5.44
CA ALA A 103 -4.79 -0.60 5.11
C ALA A 103 -3.35 -0.38 4.62
N CYS A 104 -2.53 -1.44 4.68
CA CYS A 104 -1.21 -1.46 4.08
C CYS A 104 -1.28 -1.62 2.54
N ASP A 105 -0.13 -1.43 1.89
CA ASP A 105 0.08 -1.67 0.46
C ASP A 105 -0.38 -3.06 0.01
N GLY A 106 -0.24 -4.10 0.83
CA GLY A 106 -0.77 -5.44 0.53
C GLY A 106 -2.25 -5.47 0.12
N LEU A 107 -3.09 -4.53 0.59
CA LEU A 107 -4.45 -4.33 0.06
C LEU A 107 -4.42 -3.50 -1.24
N TRP A 108 -3.84 -2.31 -1.16
CA TRP A 108 -3.92 -1.27 -2.21
C TRP A 108 -3.22 -1.64 -3.52
N ASP A 109 -2.28 -2.57 -3.46
CA ASP A 109 -1.59 -3.16 -4.59
C ASP A 109 -2.49 -3.96 -5.54
N THR A 110 -3.65 -4.38 -5.06
CA THR A 110 -4.59 -5.23 -5.82
C THR A 110 -6.00 -4.66 -5.84
N ILE A 111 -6.38 -3.88 -4.83
CA ILE A 111 -7.71 -3.29 -4.66
C ILE A 111 -7.62 -1.77 -4.74
N THR A 112 -8.40 -1.17 -5.64
CA THR A 112 -8.52 0.29 -5.73
C THR A 112 -9.36 0.86 -4.60
N SER A 113 -9.17 2.16 -4.30
CA SER A 113 -9.99 2.87 -3.31
C SER A 113 -11.49 2.74 -3.60
N GLN A 114 -11.91 2.84 -4.87
CA GLN A 114 -13.31 2.73 -5.24
C GLN A 114 -13.85 1.29 -5.05
N GLU A 115 -13.07 0.26 -5.38
CA GLU A 115 -13.48 -1.13 -5.12
C GLU A 115 -13.61 -1.42 -3.64
N ALA A 116 -12.68 -0.90 -2.81
CA ALA A 116 -12.75 -1.05 -1.36
C ALA A 116 -14.02 -0.39 -0.81
N VAL A 117 -14.33 0.84 -1.23
CA VAL A 117 -15.55 1.56 -0.84
C VAL A 117 -16.81 0.81 -1.25
N THR A 118 -16.88 0.34 -2.50
CA THR A 118 -18.02 -0.44 -3.00
C THR A 118 -18.22 -1.71 -2.19
N HIS A 119 -17.13 -2.46 -1.94
CA HIS A 119 -17.19 -3.69 -1.17
C HIS A 119 -17.66 -3.44 0.27
N VAL A 120 -17.14 -2.40 0.94
CA VAL A 120 -17.60 -2.04 2.29
C VAL A 120 -19.09 -1.72 2.29
N ARG A 121 -19.58 -0.89 1.36
CA ARG A 121 -21.01 -0.55 1.27
C ARG A 121 -21.88 -1.77 1.03
N GLU A 122 -21.51 -2.66 0.11
CA GLU A 122 -22.24 -3.89 -0.16
C GLU A 122 -22.33 -4.79 1.09
N LYS A 123 -21.23 -4.94 1.84
CA LYS A 123 -21.24 -5.74 3.07
C LYS A 123 -21.97 -5.06 4.23
N LEU A 124 -21.97 -3.73 4.29
CA LEU A 124 -22.78 -2.97 5.26
C LEU A 124 -24.28 -3.20 5.04
N LEU A 125 -24.75 -3.16 3.79
CA LEU A 125 -26.14 -3.47 3.41
C LEU A 125 -26.55 -4.90 3.74
N GLN A 126 -25.59 -5.84 3.76
CA GLN A 126 -25.77 -7.22 4.20
C GLN A 126 -25.74 -7.38 5.72
N ASN A 127 -25.67 -6.29 6.49
CA ASN A 127 -25.63 -6.27 7.94
C ASN A 127 -24.38 -6.93 8.58
N LEU A 128 -23.27 -7.07 7.85
CA LEU A 128 -22.03 -7.65 8.40
C LEU A 128 -21.39 -6.74 9.46
N SER A 129 -20.64 -7.34 10.40
CA SER A 129 -19.89 -6.54 11.38
C SER A 129 -18.67 -5.88 10.74
N MET A 130 -18.17 -4.77 11.29
CA MET A 130 -16.96 -4.11 10.77
C MET A 130 -15.75 -5.04 10.71
N LYS A 131 -15.64 -5.95 11.69
CA LYS A 131 -14.62 -7.00 11.72
C LYS A 131 -14.73 -7.91 10.50
N ASP A 132 -15.93 -8.42 10.21
CA ASP A 132 -16.15 -9.30 9.05
C ASP A 132 -15.91 -8.58 7.72
N ILE A 133 -16.24 -7.29 7.66
CA ILE A 133 -15.96 -6.43 6.49
C ILE A 133 -14.45 -6.28 6.29
N SER A 134 -13.69 -5.96 7.35
CA SER A 134 -12.23 -5.88 7.30
C SER A 134 -11.61 -7.20 6.85
N TYR A 135 -12.06 -8.34 7.39
CA TYR A 135 -11.60 -9.66 6.93
C TYR A 135 -11.94 -9.91 5.47
N SER A 136 -13.15 -9.56 5.04
CA SER A 136 -13.59 -9.76 3.66
C SER A 136 -12.80 -8.92 2.66
N LEU A 137 -12.38 -7.71 3.03
CA LEU A 137 -11.46 -6.90 2.21
C LEU A 137 -10.06 -7.52 2.12
N ALA A 138 -9.53 -8.00 3.26
CA ALA A 138 -8.22 -8.65 3.27
C ALA A 138 -8.23 -9.93 2.43
N ASP A 139 -9.27 -10.76 2.56
CA ASP A 139 -9.49 -11.95 1.74
C ASP A 139 -9.61 -11.59 0.25
N LEU A 140 -10.35 -10.52 -0.08
CA LEU A 140 -10.48 -10.06 -1.45
C LEU A 140 -9.13 -9.69 -2.07
N ALA A 141 -8.24 -9.01 -1.34
CA ALA A 141 -6.89 -8.71 -1.84
C ALA A 141 -6.04 -9.96 -2.04
N ILE A 142 -6.08 -10.91 -1.11
CA ILE A 142 -5.36 -12.19 -1.23
C ILE A 142 -5.86 -12.95 -2.47
N ARG A 143 -7.18 -13.10 -2.63
CA ARG A 143 -7.78 -13.73 -3.82
C ARG A 143 -7.54 -12.95 -5.11
N SER A 144 -7.27 -11.65 -5.01
CA SER A 144 -6.84 -10.79 -6.13
C SER A 144 -5.33 -10.86 -6.39
N GLY A 145 -4.61 -11.79 -5.76
CA GLY A 145 -3.19 -12.04 -6.03
C GLY A 145 -2.22 -11.25 -5.17
N SER A 146 -2.65 -10.72 -4.01
CA SER A 146 -1.72 -10.13 -3.05
C SER A 146 -0.83 -11.22 -2.45
N LEU A 147 0.49 -11.00 -2.51
CA LEU A 147 1.52 -11.90 -1.99
C LEU A 147 2.18 -11.36 -0.71
N ASP A 148 1.69 -10.24 -0.20
CA ASP A 148 2.24 -9.55 0.97
C ASP A 148 1.39 -9.77 2.22
N ASN A 149 1.84 -9.25 3.35
CA ASN A 149 1.04 -9.10 4.55
C ASN A 149 -0.10 -8.11 4.27
N VAL A 150 -1.33 -8.53 4.59
CA VAL A 150 -2.52 -7.71 4.40
C VAL A 150 -3.13 -7.39 5.76
N SER A 151 -3.19 -6.10 6.08
CA SER A 151 -3.84 -5.57 7.29
C SER A 151 -4.84 -4.50 6.89
N VAL A 152 -6.08 -4.62 7.40
CA VAL A 152 -7.19 -3.74 7.05
C VAL A 152 -7.97 -3.37 8.32
N VAL A 153 -8.25 -2.09 8.48
CA VAL A 153 -9.15 -1.52 9.49
C VAL A 153 -10.27 -0.79 8.77
N VAL A 154 -11.51 -1.09 9.13
CA VAL A 154 -12.69 -0.35 8.68
C VAL A 154 -13.47 0.10 9.90
N THR A 155 -13.85 1.37 9.94
CA THR A 155 -14.70 1.90 11.01
C THR A 155 -15.72 2.88 10.46
N LEU A 156 -16.89 2.89 11.08
CA LEU A 156 -17.92 3.88 10.81
C LEU A 156 -17.54 5.21 11.45
N LEU A 157 -17.95 6.28 10.79
CA LEU A 157 -17.87 7.65 11.29
C LEU A 157 -19.28 8.22 11.57
N GLN A 158 -20.33 7.57 11.04
CA GLN A 158 -21.73 7.84 11.34
C GLN A 158 -22.40 6.66 12.03
N ASP A 159 -23.58 6.90 12.59
CA ASP A 159 -24.42 5.82 13.09
C ASP A 159 -24.82 4.89 11.93
N ARG A 160 -24.75 3.58 12.17
CA ARG A 160 -25.05 2.57 11.16
C ARG A 160 -26.42 2.78 10.52
N SER A 161 -27.42 3.20 11.30
CA SER A 161 -28.79 3.46 10.83
C SER A 161 -28.90 4.62 9.83
N SER A 162 -27.87 5.45 9.72
CA SER A 162 -27.83 6.56 8.75
C SER A 162 -27.22 6.13 7.40
N ILE A 163 -26.61 4.95 7.32
CA ILE A 163 -25.90 4.44 6.13
C ILE A 163 -26.72 3.34 5.42
N THR A 164 -27.50 2.57 6.17
CA THR A 164 -28.40 1.50 5.68
C THR A 164 -29.84 1.98 5.56
#